data_AF-A0A842RA30-F1
#
_entry.id   AF-A0A842RA30-F1
#
_cell.length_a   1.000
_cell.length_b   1.000
_cell.length_c   1.000
_cell.angle_alpha   90.00
_cell.angle_beta   90.00
_cell.angle_gamma   90.00
#
_symmetry.space_group_name_H-M   'P 1'
#
loop_
_entity.id
_entity.type
_entity.pdbx_description
1 polymer ?
#
loop_
_entity_poly.entity_id
_entity_poly.type
_entity_poly.pdbx_seq_one_letter_code
_entity_poly.pdbx_strand_id
1 'polypeptide(L)'
;MTLLNEDIVMDFYCDLLSQDEILFLKGKKDEREKIMDKINELKEIDKLHDKIELAKDLWKVLFKNAMSFIDPNLKGYDTLFRYFDVFVDFEELIFASDSFYRDHTLHCLWVYFLGEYLFRNPEYQPLFSSFNEANHQANKIVNFYKKFEMPEIFEGIISVADNFQLLEENEESIRCVVALAHDLGYPLKKIAKINKSIGEILPFFSIFKFGEFDFQFDTIQQFYINSFLELMSARFDLTPTEIDLNFTEFDLVQGFFTRLNKIGPQDYEYNINANTEKFNELKQYLKSLGEQEKFILKRVHEVKGMLRKEITRMLRYSNDFETYQHGIMSSFLLIKTLNAFSNMKISYSDPDNIPSYNFSLLPIIDAKLNILQAMADHTSPGFQIRNFNSYSSFLILIDEIEEFSRISRADQFREFVNEFCKSSVTFQDGILKIDFIFDNADIPNLNPEIAFKGKCTRFLNVFDLSNLDEKIRIRFRCIGKIPENKNIYELTIENGSYEITVNNEKQDINDYLRTEEIS
;
A
#
# COMPACT_ATOMS: atom_id res chain seq x y z
N MET A 1 17.79 15.49 15.99
CA MET A 1 16.54 15.22 15.28
C MET A 1 16.87 15.33 13.81
N THR A 2 16.86 14.20 13.09
CA THR A 2 17.18 14.17 11.65
C THR A 2 15.95 14.67 10.92
N LEU A 3 16.10 15.75 10.16
CA LEU A 3 15.04 16.22 9.27
C LEU A 3 15.04 15.34 8.03
N LEU A 4 13.85 14.95 7.57
CA LEU A 4 13.66 14.27 6.29
C LEU A 4 13.33 15.30 5.22
N ASN A 5 13.93 15.13 4.06
CA ASN A 5 13.70 15.92 2.86
C ASN A 5 13.90 15.03 1.62
N GLU A 6 13.69 15.62 0.44
CA GLU A 6 13.82 14.93 -0.84
C GLU A 6 15.23 14.38 -1.07
N ASP A 7 16.29 15.12 -0.73
CA ASP A 7 17.67 14.68 -0.92
C ASP A 7 17.99 13.40 -0.13
N ILE A 8 17.56 13.33 1.13
CA ILE A 8 17.85 12.18 1.99
C ILE A 8 17.20 10.90 1.44
N VAL A 9 15.94 10.98 1.00
CA VAL A 9 15.23 9.79 0.49
C VAL A 9 15.73 9.41 -0.91
N MET A 10 16.14 10.39 -1.73
CA MET A 10 16.76 10.14 -3.03
C MET A 10 18.15 9.52 -2.88
N ASP A 11 19.00 10.03 -1.99
CA ASP A 11 20.34 9.50 -1.74
C ASP A 11 20.27 8.07 -1.21
N PHE A 12 19.34 7.80 -0.29
CA PHE A 12 19.08 6.45 0.17
C PHE A 12 18.69 5.51 -0.98
N TYR A 13 17.80 5.94 -1.88
CA TYR A 13 17.41 5.12 -3.02
C TYR A 13 18.56 4.91 -4.02
N CYS A 14 19.40 5.93 -4.23
CA CYS A 14 20.61 5.84 -5.03
C CYS A 14 21.58 4.80 -4.44
N ASP A 15 21.77 4.80 -3.13
CA ASP A 15 22.60 3.80 -2.46
C ASP A 15 22.09 2.37 -2.74
N LEU A 16 20.78 2.13 -2.65
CA LEU A 16 20.16 0.84 -2.98
C LEU A 16 20.39 0.43 -4.45
N LEU A 17 20.23 1.38 -5.38
CA LEU A 17 20.48 1.14 -6.81
C LEU A 17 21.95 0.75 -7.06
N SER A 18 22.89 1.43 -6.41
CA SER A 18 24.33 1.16 -6.53
C SER A 18 24.72 -0.23 -6.01
N GLN A 19 24.01 -0.71 -5.00
CA GLN A 19 24.23 -2.01 -4.36
C GLN A 19 23.46 -3.16 -5.03
N ASP A 20 22.66 -2.89 -6.08
CA ASP A 20 21.80 -3.88 -6.74
C ASP A 20 20.73 -4.49 -5.82
N GLU A 21 20.21 -3.68 -4.88
CA GLU A 21 19.27 -4.11 -3.85
C GLU A 21 17.79 -3.88 -4.21
N ILE A 22 17.51 -3.24 -5.36
CA ILE A 22 16.15 -3.11 -5.90
C ILE A 22 15.84 -4.31 -6.81
N LEU A 23 14.99 -5.21 -6.34
CA LEU A 23 14.78 -6.52 -6.93
C LEU A 23 14.26 -6.45 -8.37
N PHE A 24 13.30 -5.56 -8.66
CA PHE A 24 12.75 -5.42 -10.02
C PHE A 24 13.70 -4.77 -11.03
N LEU A 25 14.83 -4.24 -10.54
CA LEU A 25 15.93 -3.70 -11.34
C LEU A 25 17.18 -4.59 -11.29
N LYS A 26 17.15 -5.70 -10.54
CA LYS A 26 18.30 -6.55 -10.30
C LYS A 26 18.87 -7.08 -11.62
N GLY A 27 20.17 -6.87 -11.84
CA GLY A 27 20.84 -7.25 -13.08
C GLY A 27 20.52 -6.38 -14.31
N LYS A 28 19.65 -5.36 -14.21
CA LYS A 28 19.35 -4.41 -15.30
C LYS A 28 20.23 -3.16 -15.19
N LYS A 29 21.54 -3.31 -15.48
CA LYS A 29 22.53 -2.24 -15.30
C LYS A 29 22.13 -0.92 -15.98
N ASP A 30 21.77 -0.97 -17.26
CA ASP A 30 21.45 0.24 -18.04
C ASP A 30 20.22 1.00 -17.50
N GLU A 31 19.19 0.26 -17.03
CA GLU A 31 17.99 0.87 -16.44
C GLU A 31 18.30 1.51 -15.08
N ARG A 32 19.17 0.89 -14.26
CA ARG A 32 19.61 1.46 -12.99
C ARG A 32 20.44 2.73 -13.18
N GLU A 33 21.39 2.72 -14.12
CA GLU A 33 22.18 3.90 -14.46
C GLU A 33 21.27 5.04 -14.94
N LYS A 34 20.29 4.74 -15.81
CA LYS A 34 19.31 5.72 -16.26
C LYS A 34 18.47 6.31 -15.12
N ILE A 35 18.00 5.50 -14.19
CA ILE A 35 17.23 5.96 -13.03
C ILE A 35 18.10 6.83 -12.12
N MET A 36 19.32 6.37 -11.83
CA MET A 36 20.32 7.08 -11.04
C MET A 36 20.62 8.47 -11.63
N ASP A 37 20.89 8.53 -12.93
CA ASP A 37 21.18 9.79 -13.63
C ASP A 37 20.01 10.77 -13.52
N LYS A 38 18.78 10.28 -13.70
CA LYS A 38 17.57 11.10 -13.54
C LYS A 38 17.37 11.60 -12.11
N ILE A 39 17.67 10.78 -11.10
CA ILE A 39 17.58 11.21 -9.69
C ILE A 39 18.63 12.29 -9.41
N ASN A 40 19.88 12.08 -9.85
CA ASN A 40 20.95 13.08 -9.67
C ASN A 40 20.62 14.39 -10.39
N GLU A 41 20.07 14.32 -11.60
CA GLU A 41 19.61 15.51 -12.33
C GLU A 41 18.46 16.22 -11.60
N LEU A 42 17.53 15.48 -10.99
CA LEU A 42 16.40 16.04 -10.24
C LEU A 42 16.84 16.87 -9.02
N LYS A 43 17.97 16.51 -8.40
CA LYS A 43 18.57 17.23 -7.26
C LYS A 43 19.16 18.59 -7.65
N GLU A 44 19.60 18.73 -8.90
CA GLU A 44 20.30 19.92 -9.39
C GLU A 44 19.34 20.92 -10.08
N ILE A 45 18.09 20.53 -10.34
CA ILE A 45 17.12 21.40 -11.02
C ILE A 45 16.46 22.37 -10.04
N ASP A 46 16.68 23.67 -10.27
CA ASP A 46 16.03 24.74 -9.52
C ASP A 46 14.58 25.02 -9.98
N LYS A 47 14.30 24.84 -11.27
CA LYS A 47 13.02 25.23 -11.87
C LYS A 47 11.99 24.12 -11.73
N LEU A 48 10.86 24.44 -11.08
CA LEU A 48 9.78 23.49 -10.84
C LEU A 48 9.26 22.79 -12.11
N HIS A 49 9.06 23.52 -13.21
CA HIS A 49 8.58 22.94 -14.47
C HIS A 49 9.56 21.89 -15.02
N ASP A 50 10.85 22.20 -15.05
CA ASP A 50 11.89 21.26 -15.51
C ASP A 50 11.97 20.03 -14.57
N LYS A 51 11.73 20.25 -13.26
CA LYS A 51 11.68 19.19 -12.24
C LYS A 51 10.50 18.24 -12.47
N ILE A 52 9.32 18.79 -12.78
CA ILE A 52 8.10 18.03 -13.10
C ILE A 52 8.30 17.21 -14.38
N GLU A 53 8.89 17.78 -15.43
CA GLU A 53 9.16 17.06 -16.68
C GLU A 53 10.12 15.88 -16.47
N LEU A 54 11.18 16.09 -15.67
CA LEU A 54 12.10 15.01 -15.34
C LEU A 54 11.46 13.95 -14.43
N ALA A 55 10.64 14.37 -13.46
CA ALA A 55 9.85 13.50 -12.60
C ALA A 55 8.88 12.63 -13.40
N LYS A 56 8.19 13.21 -14.40
CA LYS A 56 7.30 12.50 -15.32
C LYS A 56 8.03 11.38 -16.06
N ASP A 57 9.23 11.65 -16.53
CA ASP A 57 10.07 10.64 -17.17
C ASP A 57 10.54 9.54 -16.20
N LEU A 58 10.97 9.94 -15.01
CA LEU A 58 11.42 9.02 -13.96
C LEU A 58 10.27 8.08 -13.54
N TRP A 59 9.08 8.63 -13.36
CA TRP A 59 7.83 7.91 -13.09
C TRP A 59 7.59 6.81 -14.14
N LYS A 60 7.68 7.14 -15.43
CA LYS A 60 7.45 6.17 -16.53
C LYS A 60 8.46 5.03 -16.50
N VAL A 61 9.74 5.33 -16.21
CA VAL A 61 10.80 4.32 -16.17
C VAL A 61 10.63 3.39 -14.96
N LEU A 62 10.36 3.95 -13.78
CA LEU A 62 10.11 3.18 -12.55
C LEU A 62 8.86 2.32 -12.70
N PHE A 63 7.73 2.93 -13.10
CA PHE A 63 6.47 2.23 -13.31
C PHE A 63 6.62 1.08 -14.30
N LYS A 64 7.28 1.33 -15.45
CA LYS A 64 7.53 0.29 -16.44
C LYS A 64 8.32 -0.87 -15.86
N ASN A 65 9.43 -0.60 -15.18
CA ASN A 65 10.29 -1.66 -14.66
C ASN A 65 9.61 -2.47 -13.55
N ALA A 66 8.94 -1.80 -12.61
CA ALA A 66 8.22 -2.45 -11.51
C ALA A 66 7.03 -3.28 -12.03
N MET A 67 6.17 -2.69 -12.87
CA MET A 67 5.00 -3.40 -13.36
C MET A 67 5.37 -4.54 -14.34
N SER A 68 6.45 -4.39 -15.13
CA SER A 68 6.94 -5.47 -16.00
C SER A 68 7.56 -6.64 -15.24
N PHE A 69 7.99 -6.42 -14.00
CA PHE A 69 8.47 -7.47 -13.11
C PHE A 69 7.30 -8.33 -12.61
N ILE A 70 6.17 -7.69 -12.30
CA ILE A 70 4.92 -8.39 -11.90
C ILE A 70 4.28 -9.11 -13.10
N ASP A 71 4.15 -8.42 -14.24
CA ASP A 71 3.59 -9.00 -15.47
C ASP A 71 4.30 -8.43 -16.71
N PRO A 72 4.92 -9.28 -17.54
CA PRO A 72 5.68 -8.83 -18.72
C PRO A 72 4.80 -8.26 -19.85
N ASN A 73 3.47 -8.27 -19.73
CA ASN A 73 2.56 -7.77 -20.74
C ASN A 73 2.52 -6.23 -20.81
N LEU A 74 3.24 -5.68 -21.79
CA LEU A 74 3.38 -4.24 -22.01
C LEU A 74 2.20 -3.58 -22.76
N LYS A 75 1.13 -4.32 -23.10
CA LYS A 75 0.01 -3.72 -23.86
C LYS A 75 -0.79 -2.75 -22.98
N GLY A 76 -1.03 -1.55 -23.51
CA GLY A 76 -1.78 -0.48 -22.83
C GLY A 76 -0.91 0.58 -22.17
N TYR A 77 0.41 0.36 -22.05
CA TYR A 77 1.33 1.33 -21.46
C TYR A 77 1.40 2.64 -22.24
N ASP A 78 1.32 2.57 -23.57
CA ASP A 78 1.21 3.74 -24.44
C ASP A 78 -0.01 4.61 -24.11
N THR A 79 -1.14 3.96 -23.82
CA THR A 79 -2.38 4.65 -23.44
C THR A 79 -2.27 5.24 -22.03
N LEU A 80 -1.72 4.49 -21.07
CA LEU A 80 -1.51 4.99 -19.71
C LEU A 80 -0.50 6.15 -19.69
N PHE A 81 0.62 6.05 -20.42
CA PHE A 81 1.63 7.10 -20.46
C PHE A 81 1.11 8.35 -21.16
N ARG A 82 0.31 8.20 -22.23
CA ARG A 82 -0.39 9.33 -22.84
C ARG A 82 -1.39 9.97 -21.88
N TYR A 83 -2.13 9.17 -21.12
CA TYR A 83 -2.99 9.70 -20.07
C TYR A 83 -2.18 10.47 -19.04
N PHE A 84 -1.05 9.92 -18.59
CA PHE A 84 -0.19 10.55 -17.60
C PHE A 84 0.40 11.87 -18.12
N ASP A 85 0.77 11.95 -19.40
CA ASP A 85 1.18 13.22 -20.03
C ASP A 85 0.06 14.27 -19.93
N VAL A 86 -1.18 13.90 -20.26
CA VAL A 86 -2.35 14.80 -20.14
C VAL A 86 -2.68 15.14 -18.68
N PHE A 87 -2.44 14.22 -17.75
CA PHE A 87 -2.61 14.44 -16.31
C PHE A 87 -1.64 15.52 -15.81
N VAL A 88 -0.36 15.45 -16.22
CA VAL A 88 0.64 16.47 -15.85
C VAL A 88 0.26 17.83 -16.42
N ASP A 89 -0.19 17.89 -17.68
CA ASP A 89 -0.68 19.14 -18.28
C ASP A 89 -1.92 19.69 -17.52
N PHE A 90 -2.79 18.82 -17.02
CA PHE A 90 -3.98 19.22 -16.25
C PHE A 90 -3.63 19.71 -14.83
N GLU A 91 -2.59 19.17 -14.20
CA GLU A 91 -2.09 19.63 -12.90
C GLU A 91 -1.68 21.11 -12.93
N GLU A 92 -1.14 21.61 -14.06
CA GLU A 92 -0.85 23.04 -14.24
C GLU A 92 -2.11 23.93 -14.12
N LEU A 93 -3.28 23.42 -14.53
CA LEU A 93 -4.56 24.13 -14.36
C LEU A 93 -5.03 24.10 -12.91
N ILE A 94 -4.83 22.97 -12.22
CA ILE A 94 -5.20 22.81 -10.80
C ILE A 94 -4.34 23.70 -9.92
N PHE A 95 -3.05 23.82 -10.24
CA PHE A 95 -2.09 24.69 -9.56
C PHE A 95 -2.67 26.10 -9.36
N ALA A 96 -3.33 26.65 -10.39
CA ALA A 96 -3.97 27.97 -10.36
C ALA A 96 -5.03 28.15 -9.26
N SER A 97 -5.64 27.05 -8.78
CA SER A 97 -6.87 27.05 -7.97
C SER A 97 -6.68 26.84 -6.46
N ASP A 98 -5.47 26.53 -5.98
CA ASP A 98 -5.22 26.16 -4.58
C ASP A 98 -4.06 26.94 -3.94
N SER A 99 -4.23 27.40 -2.69
CA SER A 99 -3.22 28.20 -1.99
C SER A 99 -2.10 27.34 -1.37
N PHE A 100 -2.41 26.07 -1.08
CA PHE A 100 -1.48 25.08 -0.56
C PHE A 100 -1.44 23.89 -1.51
N TYR A 101 -0.79 24.09 -2.64
CA TYR A 101 -0.71 23.12 -3.71
C TYR A 101 0.30 22.01 -3.41
N ARG A 102 -0.01 20.81 -3.87
CA ARG A 102 0.88 19.66 -3.89
C ARG A 102 0.89 19.16 -5.33
N ASP A 103 2.06 19.09 -5.94
CA ASP A 103 2.19 18.56 -7.30
C ASP A 103 2.10 17.03 -7.23
N HIS A 104 1.08 16.45 -7.88
CA HIS A 104 0.82 15.01 -7.77
C HIS A 104 1.81 14.16 -8.59
N THR A 105 2.57 14.78 -9.51
CA THR A 105 3.67 14.13 -10.26
C THR A 105 4.88 13.92 -9.38
N LEU A 106 5.30 14.95 -8.65
CA LEU A 106 6.41 14.90 -7.70
C LEU A 106 6.02 14.11 -6.44
N HIS A 107 4.84 14.39 -5.89
CA HIS A 107 4.35 13.75 -4.67
C HIS A 107 4.40 12.22 -4.74
N CYS A 108 3.92 11.61 -5.82
CA CYS A 108 3.92 10.15 -5.93
C CYS A 108 5.33 9.53 -5.94
N LEU A 109 6.35 10.25 -6.46
CA LEU A 109 7.75 9.84 -6.35
C LEU A 109 8.27 9.96 -4.91
N TRP A 110 7.89 11.02 -4.20
CA TRP A 110 8.28 11.20 -2.80
C TRP A 110 7.64 10.18 -1.88
N VAL A 111 6.36 9.85 -2.10
CA VAL A 111 5.69 8.73 -1.43
C VAL A 111 6.45 7.43 -1.68
N TYR A 112 6.92 7.20 -2.92
CA TYR A 112 7.72 6.00 -3.20
C TYR A 112 9.06 5.99 -2.45
N PHE A 113 9.87 7.04 -2.59
CA PHE A 113 11.21 7.07 -1.98
C PHE A 113 11.16 7.13 -0.45
N LEU A 114 10.23 7.90 0.13
CA LEU A 114 9.99 7.91 1.56
C LEU A 114 9.52 6.54 2.06
N GLY A 115 8.65 5.88 1.29
CA GLY A 115 8.19 4.52 1.56
C GLY A 115 9.35 3.53 1.62
N GLU A 116 10.24 3.53 0.63
CA GLU A 116 11.42 2.66 0.63
C GLU A 116 12.39 3.00 1.76
N TYR A 117 12.60 4.29 2.05
CA TYR A 117 13.43 4.74 3.19
C TYR A 117 12.90 4.18 4.52
N LEU A 118 11.61 4.35 4.81
CA LEU A 118 11.03 3.89 6.07
C LEU A 118 10.93 2.37 6.13
N PHE A 119 10.53 1.71 5.03
CA PHE A 119 10.36 0.26 5.02
C PHE A 119 11.69 -0.48 5.24
N ARG A 120 12.80 0.02 4.70
CA ARG A 120 14.10 -0.67 4.75
C ARG A 120 14.97 -0.24 5.91
N ASN A 121 14.83 0.99 6.41
CA ASN A 121 15.70 1.48 7.48
C ASN A 121 15.41 0.71 8.79
N PRO A 122 16.45 0.10 9.42
CA PRO A 122 16.30 -0.68 10.66
C PRO A 122 15.60 0.04 11.81
N GLU A 123 15.64 1.37 11.84
CA GLU A 123 14.93 2.18 12.84
C GLU A 123 13.43 1.89 12.84
N TYR A 124 12.81 1.75 11.67
CA TYR A 124 11.36 1.62 11.53
C TYR A 124 10.89 0.18 11.29
N GLN A 125 11.80 -0.78 11.14
CA GLN A 125 11.46 -2.21 10.98
C GLN A 125 10.41 -2.74 11.97
N PRO A 126 10.43 -2.37 13.27
CA PRO A 126 9.41 -2.83 14.21
C PRO A 126 7.98 -2.39 13.85
N LEU A 127 7.82 -1.27 13.12
CA LEU A 127 6.52 -0.78 12.67
C LEU A 127 5.89 -1.72 11.64
N PHE A 128 6.72 -2.30 10.77
CA PHE A 128 6.33 -3.18 9.68
C PHE A 128 6.59 -4.65 9.98
N SER A 129 6.81 -5.03 11.25
CA SER A 129 7.16 -6.42 11.60
C SER A 129 6.06 -7.43 11.29
N SER A 130 4.80 -6.97 11.25
CA SER A 130 3.64 -7.78 10.88
C SER A 130 3.38 -7.79 9.38
N PHE A 131 4.12 -6.99 8.61
CA PHE A 131 4.12 -7.06 7.15
C PHE A 131 4.66 -8.44 6.75
N ASN A 132 3.87 -9.21 6.01
CA ASN A 132 4.17 -10.60 5.61
C ASN A 132 4.33 -11.64 6.74
N GLU A 133 3.88 -11.35 7.96
CA GLU A 133 3.99 -12.31 9.06
C GLU A 133 3.34 -13.67 8.71
N ALA A 134 2.19 -13.65 8.02
CA ALA A 134 1.53 -14.85 7.53
C ALA A 134 2.40 -15.66 6.54
N ASN A 135 3.10 -14.98 5.61
CA ASN A 135 4.00 -15.62 4.65
C ASN A 135 5.22 -16.20 5.35
N HIS A 136 5.82 -15.47 6.29
CA HIS A 136 6.94 -15.96 7.09
C HIS A 136 6.57 -17.20 7.92
N GLN A 137 5.40 -17.20 8.57
CA GLN A 137 4.92 -18.37 9.31
C GLN A 137 4.65 -19.56 8.39
N ALA A 138 4.03 -19.34 7.22
CA ALA A 138 3.82 -20.37 6.21
C ALA A 138 5.15 -20.96 5.72
N ASN A 139 6.14 -20.10 5.43
CA ASN A 139 7.48 -20.49 5.01
C ASN A 139 8.20 -21.33 6.07
N LYS A 140 8.07 -21.00 7.36
CA LYS A 140 8.60 -21.82 8.46
C LYS A 140 8.01 -23.23 8.47
N ILE A 141 6.68 -23.32 8.39
CA ILE A 141 5.96 -24.60 8.36
C ILE A 141 6.43 -25.45 7.16
N VAL A 142 6.58 -24.83 6.00
CA VAL A 142 6.94 -25.55 4.77
C VAL A 142 8.40 -25.96 4.76
N ASN A 143 9.31 -25.09 5.22
CA ASN A 143 10.72 -25.44 5.38
C ASN A 143 10.91 -26.59 6.38
N PHE A 144 10.04 -26.71 7.38
CA PHE A 144 10.00 -27.89 8.24
C PHE A 144 9.59 -29.14 7.45
N TYR A 145 8.53 -29.10 6.64
CA TYR A 145 8.13 -30.24 5.80
C TYR A 145 9.18 -30.64 4.75
N LYS A 146 9.89 -29.67 4.15
CA LYS A 146 10.99 -29.93 3.19
C LYS A 146 12.09 -30.83 3.77
N LYS A 147 12.38 -30.75 5.08
CA LYS A 147 13.41 -31.56 5.76
C LYS A 147 13.10 -33.06 5.79
N PHE A 148 11.84 -33.46 5.62
CA PHE A 148 11.50 -34.88 5.55
C PHE A 148 12.01 -35.53 4.27
N GLU A 149 12.22 -34.76 3.19
CA GLU A 149 12.66 -35.27 1.87
C GLU A 149 11.70 -36.35 1.33
N MET A 150 10.39 -36.12 1.48
CA MET A 150 9.32 -37.05 1.09
C MET A 150 8.32 -36.36 0.16
N PRO A 151 8.70 -36.10 -1.11
CA PRO A 151 7.82 -35.45 -2.07
C PRO A 151 6.54 -36.26 -2.31
N GLU A 152 6.58 -37.58 -2.18
CA GLU A 152 5.40 -38.43 -2.35
C GLU A 152 4.31 -38.19 -1.30
N ILE A 153 4.60 -37.45 -0.22
CA ILE A 153 3.65 -37.00 0.80
C ILE A 153 3.45 -35.48 0.76
N PHE A 154 4.54 -34.71 0.72
CA PHE A 154 4.51 -33.26 0.99
C PHE A 154 4.62 -32.36 -0.25
N GLU A 155 4.69 -32.91 -1.47
CA GLU A 155 4.82 -32.11 -2.69
C GLU A 155 3.76 -31.01 -2.83
N GLY A 156 2.49 -31.31 -2.47
CA GLY A 156 1.40 -30.35 -2.57
C GLY A 156 1.65 -29.09 -1.74
N ILE A 157 1.85 -29.25 -0.43
CA ILE A 157 2.10 -28.13 0.49
C ILE A 157 3.42 -27.41 0.18
N ILE A 158 4.45 -28.13 -0.28
CA ILE A 158 5.73 -27.54 -0.69
C ILE A 158 5.55 -26.66 -1.93
N SER A 159 4.85 -27.17 -2.96
CA SER A 159 4.58 -26.41 -4.19
C SER A 159 3.77 -25.15 -3.92
N VAL A 160 2.82 -25.19 -2.99
CA VAL A 160 2.09 -23.98 -2.59
C VAL A 160 3.06 -22.94 -2.07
N ALA A 161 3.91 -23.30 -1.10
CA ALA A 161 4.84 -22.35 -0.49
C ALA A 161 5.86 -21.76 -1.46
N ASP A 162 6.39 -22.57 -2.37
CA ASP A 162 7.31 -22.09 -3.40
C ASP A 162 6.64 -21.02 -4.29
N ASN A 163 5.34 -21.15 -4.55
CA ASN A 163 4.58 -20.09 -5.22
C ASN A 163 4.42 -18.85 -4.34
N PHE A 164 4.23 -18.98 -3.02
CA PHE A 164 4.16 -17.83 -2.10
C PHE A 164 5.49 -17.09 -1.95
N GLN A 165 6.63 -17.76 -2.11
CA GLN A 165 7.92 -17.07 -2.15
C GLN A 165 7.98 -16.04 -3.30
N LEU A 166 7.34 -16.33 -4.45
CA LEU A 166 7.23 -15.38 -5.55
C LEU A 166 6.37 -14.14 -5.22
N LEU A 167 5.52 -14.20 -4.18
CA LEU A 167 4.82 -13.01 -3.68
C LEU A 167 5.78 -12.05 -2.99
N GLU A 168 6.66 -12.58 -2.13
CA GLU A 168 7.68 -11.80 -1.42
C GLU A 168 8.63 -11.10 -2.40
N GLU A 169 8.85 -11.69 -3.58
CA GLU A 169 9.63 -11.06 -4.65
C GLU A 169 8.89 -9.86 -5.30
N ASN A 170 7.56 -9.84 -5.30
CA ASN A 170 6.81 -8.77 -5.96
C ASN A 170 6.59 -7.52 -5.09
N GLU A 171 6.91 -7.56 -3.79
CA GLU A 171 6.52 -6.51 -2.84
C GLU A 171 7.08 -5.14 -3.18
N GLU A 172 8.36 -5.08 -3.56
CA GLU A 172 9.02 -3.84 -3.95
C GLU A 172 8.35 -3.23 -5.18
N SER A 173 7.94 -4.08 -6.13
CA SER A 173 7.23 -3.65 -7.33
C SER A 173 5.82 -3.17 -6.99
N ILE A 174 5.12 -3.85 -6.07
CA ILE A 174 3.80 -3.44 -5.61
C ILE A 174 3.88 -2.07 -4.93
N ARG A 175 4.80 -1.88 -3.98
CA ARG A 175 5.00 -0.57 -3.31
C ARG A 175 5.33 0.53 -4.31
N CYS A 176 6.20 0.27 -5.28
CA CYS A 176 6.51 1.20 -6.35
C CYS A 176 5.26 1.57 -7.17
N VAL A 177 4.55 0.59 -7.71
CA VAL A 177 3.36 0.84 -8.56
C VAL A 177 2.26 1.55 -7.78
N VAL A 178 1.98 1.12 -6.55
CA VAL A 178 0.97 1.74 -5.68
C VAL A 178 1.31 3.19 -5.40
N ALA A 179 2.55 3.49 -4.96
CA ALA A 179 2.99 4.85 -4.69
C ALA A 179 2.91 5.73 -5.94
N LEU A 180 3.35 5.24 -7.10
CA LEU A 180 3.34 6.00 -8.34
C LEU A 180 1.93 6.24 -8.90
N ALA A 181 0.97 5.33 -8.70
CA ALA A 181 -0.31 5.36 -9.38
C ALA A 181 -1.51 5.77 -8.52
N HIS A 182 -1.36 5.88 -7.18
CA HIS A 182 -2.50 6.09 -6.27
C HIS A 182 -3.36 7.31 -6.60
N ASP A 183 -2.76 8.39 -7.09
CA ASP A 183 -3.42 9.67 -7.37
C ASP A 183 -3.86 9.88 -8.82
N LEU A 184 -3.74 8.88 -9.70
CA LEU A 184 -4.11 9.07 -11.12
C LEU A 184 -5.58 9.49 -11.31
N GLY A 185 -6.49 9.13 -10.41
CA GLY A 185 -7.91 9.52 -10.44
C GLY A 185 -8.19 10.93 -9.91
N TYR A 186 -7.19 11.64 -9.38
CA TYR A 186 -7.33 12.96 -8.75
C TYR A 186 -8.00 14.04 -9.64
N PRO A 187 -7.76 14.10 -10.96
CA PRO A 187 -8.38 15.11 -11.81
C PRO A 187 -9.91 15.14 -11.74
N LEU A 188 -10.56 13.97 -11.59
CA LEU A 188 -12.02 13.86 -11.51
C LEU A 188 -12.58 14.61 -10.30
N LYS A 189 -11.88 14.53 -9.16
CA LYS A 189 -12.24 15.27 -7.93
C LYS A 189 -12.12 16.79 -8.12
N LYS A 190 -11.15 17.25 -8.92
CA LYS A 190 -10.90 18.70 -9.12
C LYS A 190 -11.84 19.35 -10.13
N ILE A 191 -12.38 18.60 -11.09
CA ILE A 191 -13.37 19.12 -12.05
C ILE A 191 -14.55 19.80 -11.33
N ALA A 192 -15.05 19.23 -10.23
CA ALA A 192 -16.13 19.82 -9.44
C ALA A 192 -15.77 21.21 -8.87
N LYS A 193 -14.53 21.41 -8.39
CA LYS A 193 -14.04 22.70 -7.88
C LYS A 193 -13.92 23.73 -9.01
N ILE A 194 -13.50 23.30 -10.20
CA ILE A 194 -13.42 24.14 -11.41
C ILE A 194 -14.82 24.56 -11.84
N ASN A 195 -15.80 23.63 -11.91
CA ASN A 195 -17.20 23.94 -12.21
C ASN A 195 -17.75 25.01 -11.26
N LYS A 196 -17.51 24.86 -9.95
CA LYS A 196 -17.91 25.85 -8.95
C LYS A 196 -17.29 27.23 -9.23
N SER A 197 -15.99 27.28 -9.49
CA SER A 197 -15.27 28.54 -9.77
C SER A 197 -15.80 29.24 -11.03
N ILE A 198 -16.11 28.47 -12.08
CA ILE A 198 -16.76 28.98 -13.29
C ILE A 198 -18.18 29.48 -12.96
N GLY A 199 -18.95 28.74 -12.17
CA GLY A 199 -20.29 29.14 -11.76
C GLY A 199 -20.33 30.43 -10.95
N GLU A 200 -19.29 30.75 -10.19
CA GLU A 200 -19.19 31.99 -9.42
C GLU A 200 -18.86 33.22 -10.29
N ILE A 201 -18.12 33.04 -11.39
CA ILE A 201 -17.72 34.17 -12.25
C ILE A 201 -18.77 34.52 -13.31
N LEU A 202 -19.49 33.54 -13.84
CA LEU A 202 -20.45 33.72 -14.94
C LEU A 202 -21.60 34.71 -14.65
N PRO A 203 -22.17 34.79 -13.42
CA PRO A 203 -23.20 35.77 -13.08
C PRO A 203 -22.77 37.23 -13.27
N PHE A 204 -21.48 37.55 -13.10
CA PHE A 204 -20.96 38.90 -13.35
C PHE A 204 -21.03 39.31 -14.82
N PHE A 205 -21.11 38.34 -15.72
CA PHE A 205 -21.32 38.54 -17.16
C PHE A 205 -22.79 38.36 -17.57
N SER A 206 -23.72 38.33 -16.61
CA SER A 206 -25.15 38.05 -16.82
C SER A 206 -25.43 36.69 -17.48
N ILE A 207 -24.50 35.72 -17.31
CA ILE A 207 -24.67 34.35 -17.76
C ILE A 207 -25.18 33.53 -16.58
N PHE A 208 -26.46 33.17 -16.61
CA PHE A 208 -27.12 32.40 -15.53
C PHE A 208 -27.45 30.96 -15.94
N LYS A 209 -27.21 30.60 -17.20
CA LYS A 209 -27.44 29.25 -17.74
C LYS A 209 -26.16 28.75 -18.38
N PHE A 210 -25.50 27.82 -17.71
CA PHE A 210 -24.36 27.08 -18.22
C PHE A 210 -24.54 25.61 -17.86
N GLY A 211 -24.01 24.72 -18.69
CA GLY A 211 -23.88 23.31 -18.34
C GLY A 211 -22.61 23.11 -17.53
N GLU A 212 -22.70 22.46 -16.38
CA GLU A 212 -21.53 21.97 -15.67
C GLU A 212 -20.91 20.81 -16.45
N PHE A 213 -19.59 20.63 -16.33
CA PHE A 213 -18.98 19.38 -16.76
C PHE A 213 -19.35 18.29 -15.76
N ASP A 214 -20.40 17.54 -16.08
CA ASP A 214 -20.81 16.32 -15.38
C ASP A 214 -20.46 15.09 -16.24
N PHE A 215 -20.05 14.00 -15.59
CA PHE A 215 -19.71 12.76 -16.25
C PHE A 215 -20.62 11.65 -15.73
N GLN A 216 -21.38 11.05 -16.66
CA GLN A 216 -22.19 9.88 -16.38
C GLN A 216 -21.62 8.69 -17.16
N PHE A 217 -21.38 7.59 -16.47
CA PHE A 217 -21.02 6.34 -17.13
C PHE A 217 -22.23 5.81 -17.93
N ASP A 218 -22.00 5.48 -19.20
CA ASP A 218 -23.00 4.84 -20.05
C ASP A 218 -23.48 3.52 -19.41
N THR A 219 -24.76 3.18 -19.59
CA THR A 219 -25.33 1.90 -19.16
C THR A 219 -24.53 0.71 -19.68
N ILE A 220 -23.89 0.83 -20.86
CA ILE A 220 -23.00 -0.19 -21.42
C ILE A 220 -21.79 -0.47 -20.52
N GLN A 221 -21.30 0.53 -19.78
CA GLN A 221 -20.13 0.39 -18.91
C GLN A 221 -20.49 -0.25 -17.55
N GLN A 222 -21.77 -0.33 -17.20
CA GLN A 222 -22.21 -0.84 -15.90
C GLN A 222 -21.83 -2.31 -15.68
N PHE A 223 -21.88 -3.14 -16.72
CA PHE A 223 -21.42 -4.53 -16.61
C PHE A 223 -19.95 -4.59 -16.20
N TYR A 224 -19.10 -3.79 -16.85
CA TYR A 224 -17.66 -3.75 -16.56
C TYR A 224 -17.37 -3.19 -15.16
N ILE A 225 -18.09 -2.14 -14.74
CA ILE A 225 -17.98 -1.57 -13.39
C ILE A 225 -18.35 -2.63 -12.35
N ASN A 226 -19.45 -3.35 -12.53
CA ASN A 226 -19.84 -4.41 -11.62
C ASN A 226 -18.79 -5.53 -11.56
N SER A 227 -18.27 -6.00 -12.70
CA SER A 227 -17.20 -7.00 -12.74
C SER A 227 -15.92 -6.50 -12.06
N PHE A 228 -15.56 -5.22 -12.23
CA PHE A 228 -14.45 -4.59 -11.54
C PHE A 228 -14.67 -4.59 -10.02
N LEU A 229 -15.82 -4.13 -9.54
CA LEU A 229 -16.13 -4.10 -8.11
C LEU A 229 -16.14 -5.51 -7.49
N GLU A 230 -16.64 -6.51 -8.21
CA GLU A 230 -16.59 -7.91 -7.78
C GLU A 230 -15.16 -8.42 -7.66
N LEU A 231 -14.32 -8.14 -8.65
CA LEU A 231 -12.90 -8.52 -8.64
C LEU A 231 -12.14 -7.82 -7.49
N MET A 232 -12.38 -6.52 -7.29
CA MET A 232 -11.79 -5.74 -6.20
C MET A 232 -12.19 -6.28 -4.81
N SER A 233 -13.34 -6.95 -4.73
CA SER A 233 -13.88 -7.55 -3.52
C SER A 233 -13.45 -9.01 -3.33
N ALA A 234 -12.67 -9.55 -4.26
CA ALA A 234 -12.23 -10.92 -4.21
C ALA A 234 -11.02 -11.09 -3.30
N ARG A 235 -10.98 -12.23 -2.60
CA ARG A 235 -9.86 -12.67 -1.77
C ARG A 235 -9.60 -14.14 -2.04
N PHE A 236 -8.33 -14.49 -2.20
CA PHE A 236 -7.90 -15.88 -2.31
C PHE A 236 -7.56 -16.41 -0.92
N ASP A 237 -8.24 -17.47 -0.51
CA ASP A 237 -7.93 -18.21 0.70
C ASP A 237 -7.40 -19.60 0.34
N LEU A 238 -6.46 -20.07 1.15
CA LEU A 238 -5.99 -21.44 1.08
C LEU A 238 -6.59 -22.24 2.23
N THR A 239 -7.16 -23.39 1.90
CA THR A 239 -7.73 -24.30 2.90
C THR A 239 -7.27 -25.73 2.64
N PRO A 240 -7.06 -26.54 3.69
CA PRO A 240 -6.86 -27.98 3.50
C PRO A 240 -8.04 -28.58 2.73
N THR A 241 -7.76 -29.51 1.83
CA THR A 241 -8.81 -30.24 1.12
C THR A 241 -9.59 -31.10 2.11
N GLU A 242 -10.92 -31.00 2.10
CA GLU A 242 -11.79 -31.89 2.88
C GLU A 242 -11.72 -33.31 2.30
N ILE A 243 -11.47 -34.29 3.16
CA ILE A 243 -11.28 -35.68 2.76
C ILE A 243 -12.13 -36.58 3.65
N ASP A 244 -12.95 -37.40 3.00
CA ASP A 244 -13.62 -38.51 3.64
C ASP A 244 -12.61 -39.63 3.90
N LEU A 245 -12.39 -39.92 5.18
CA LEU A 245 -11.51 -41.00 5.65
C LEU A 245 -12.37 -42.11 6.25
N ASN A 246 -12.05 -43.37 5.91
CA ASN A 246 -12.56 -44.50 6.67
C ASN A 246 -11.85 -44.62 8.03
N PHE A 247 -12.33 -45.52 8.90
CA PHE A 247 -11.80 -45.67 10.26
C PHE A 247 -10.28 -45.94 10.30
N THR A 248 -9.78 -46.80 9.43
CA THR A 248 -8.35 -47.16 9.37
C THR A 248 -7.50 -46.00 8.84
N GLU A 249 -8.00 -45.26 7.86
CA GLU A 249 -7.33 -44.07 7.33
C GLU A 249 -7.28 -42.94 8.36
N PHE A 250 -8.37 -42.77 9.12
CA PHE A 250 -8.43 -41.82 10.22
C PHE A 250 -7.39 -42.15 11.31
N ASP A 251 -7.27 -43.42 11.71
CA ASP A 251 -6.27 -43.86 12.69
C ASP A 251 -4.83 -43.60 12.20
N LEU A 252 -4.55 -43.82 10.92
CA LEU A 252 -3.26 -43.50 10.29
C LEU A 252 -2.96 -41.99 10.41
N VAL A 253 -3.91 -41.14 10.00
CA VAL A 253 -3.76 -39.69 10.01
C VAL A 253 -3.60 -39.14 11.43
N GLN A 254 -4.42 -39.61 12.37
CA GLN A 254 -4.29 -39.27 13.79
C GLN A 254 -2.95 -39.72 14.37
N GLY A 255 -2.49 -40.91 13.99
CA GLY A 255 -1.17 -41.42 14.37
C GLY A 255 -0.04 -40.53 13.85
N PHE A 256 -0.14 -40.06 12.61
CA PHE A 256 0.80 -39.09 12.05
C PHE A 256 0.80 -37.78 12.84
N PHE A 257 -0.36 -37.12 12.98
CA PHE A 257 -0.45 -35.83 13.68
C PHE A 257 -0.06 -35.92 15.16
N THR A 258 -0.35 -37.04 15.83
CA THR A 258 0.11 -37.27 17.21
C THR A 258 1.63 -37.30 17.32
N ARG A 259 2.34 -37.85 16.32
CA ARG A 259 3.81 -37.84 16.27
C ARG A 259 4.33 -36.46 15.88
N LEU A 260 3.69 -35.80 14.91
CA LEU A 260 4.02 -34.45 14.47
C LEU A 260 3.92 -33.43 15.62
N ASN A 261 2.85 -33.49 16.41
CA ASN A 261 2.60 -32.60 17.55
C ASN A 261 3.63 -32.76 18.68
N LYS A 262 4.33 -33.90 18.76
CA LYS A 262 5.44 -34.10 19.73
C LYS A 262 6.73 -33.39 19.32
N ILE A 263 6.82 -32.95 18.06
CA ILE A 263 7.96 -32.25 17.46
C ILE A 263 7.65 -30.76 17.36
N GLY A 264 6.44 -30.40 16.92
CA GLY A 264 5.91 -29.03 16.84
C GLY A 264 6.71 -28.09 15.91
N PRO A 265 6.12 -27.43 14.91
CA PRO A 265 6.84 -26.43 14.10
C PRO A 265 7.45 -25.31 14.95
N GLN A 266 6.73 -24.88 16.01
CA GLN A 266 7.16 -23.82 16.92
C GLN A 266 8.26 -24.28 17.90
N ASP A 267 8.25 -25.55 18.34
CA ASP A 267 9.23 -26.07 19.29
C ASP A 267 10.55 -26.50 18.63
N TYR A 268 10.52 -26.86 17.34
CA TYR A 268 11.69 -27.33 16.59
C TYR A 268 12.82 -26.28 16.51
N GLU A 269 12.48 -24.99 16.46
CA GLU A 269 13.47 -23.88 16.46
C GLU A 269 14.08 -23.64 17.86
N TYR A 270 13.32 -23.83 18.94
CA TYR A 270 13.76 -23.49 20.31
C TYR A 270 14.50 -24.62 21.04
N ASN A 271 14.30 -25.90 20.65
CA ASN A 271 14.92 -27.04 21.33
C ASN A 271 15.44 -28.11 20.35
N ILE A 272 16.49 -27.75 19.62
CA ILE A 272 17.05 -28.51 18.49
C ILE A 272 17.42 -29.96 18.87
N ASN A 273 18.06 -30.18 20.03
CA ASN A 273 18.60 -31.50 20.38
C ASN A 273 17.51 -32.53 20.74
N ALA A 274 16.49 -32.14 21.53
CA ALA A 274 15.39 -33.04 21.91
C ALA A 274 14.41 -33.32 20.75
N ASN A 275 14.29 -32.37 19.82
CA ASN A 275 13.40 -32.49 18.67
C ASN A 275 14.04 -33.22 17.48
N THR A 276 15.37 -33.30 17.40
CA THR A 276 16.08 -34.04 16.35
C THR A 276 15.82 -35.55 16.42
N GLU A 277 15.80 -36.14 17.62
CA GLU A 277 15.52 -37.57 17.79
C GLU A 277 14.09 -37.92 17.35
N LYS A 278 13.10 -37.20 17.88
CA LYS A 278 11.68 -37.37 17.52
C LYS A 278 11.41 -37.09 16.03
N PHE A 279 12.08 -36.10 15.45
CA PHE A 279 11.99 -35.82 14.03
C PHE A 279 12.53 -37.00 13.20
N ASN A 280 13.66 -37.57 13.59
CA ASN A 280 14.21 -38.75 12.92
C ASN A 280 13.31 -39.98 13.09
N GLU A 281 12.68 -40.16 14.27
CA GLU A 281 11.68 -41.21 14.51
C GLU A 281 10.48 -41.04 13.54
N LEU A 282 9.94 -39.83 13.43
CA LEU A 282 8.85 -39.56 12.49
C LEU A 282 9.29 -39.78 11.04
N LYS A 283 10.49 -39.33 10.66
CA LYS A 283 11.04 -39.54 9.31
C LYS A 283 11.21 -41.03 9.00
N GLN A 284 11.63 -41.84 9.96
CA GLN A 284 11.71 -43.31 9.79
C GLN A 284 10.32 -43.95 9.70
N TYR A 285 9.38 -43.54 10.55
CA TYR A 285 7.99 -43.99 10.48
C TYR A 285 7.39 -43.71 9.10
N LEU A 286 7.51 -42.49 8.58
CA LEU A 286 7.01 -42.13 7.26
C LEU A 286 7.67 -42.97 6.15
N LYS A 287 8.98 -43.23 6.25
CA LYS A 287 9.69 -44.13 5.30
C LYS A 287 9.21 -45.58 5.36
N SER A 288 8.70 -46.03 6.50
CA SER A 288 8.19 -47.40 6.68
C SER A 288 6.78 -47.62 6.11
N LEU A 289 6.06 -46.53 5.79
CA LEU A 289 4.70 -46.59 5.24
C LEU A 289 4.68 -47.18 3.83
N GLY A 290 3.63 -47.95 3.55
CA GLY A 290 3.33 -48.41 2.20
C GLY A 290 2.76 -47.31 1.30
N GLU A 291 2.73 -47.57 -0.02
CA GLU A 291 2.28 -46.59 -1.02
C GLU A 291 0.85 -46.07 -0.77
N GLN A 292 -0.07 -46.92 -0.32
CA GLN A 292 -1.45 -46.51 0.00
C GLN A 292 -1.49 -45.56 1.20
N GLU A 293 -0.72 -45.83 2.26
CA GLU A 293 -0.64 -44.99 3.45
C GLU A 293 -0.02 -43.63 3.12
N LYS A 294 1.05 -43.62 2.32
CA LYS A 294 1.66 -42.38 1.83
C LYS A 294 0.69 -41.57 0.97
N PHE A 295 -0.10 -42.23 0.12
CA PHE A 295 -1.13 -41.57 -0.68
C PHE A 295 -2.22 -40.92 0.19
N ILE A 296 -2.66 -41.60 1.26
CA ILE A 296 -3.61 -41.02 2.23
C ILE A 296 -2.99 -39.80 2.91
N LEU A 297 -1.73 -39.90 3.35
CA LEU A 297 -1.02 -38.76 3.94
C LEU A 297 -0.80 -37.62 2.94
N LYS A 298 -0.56 -37.91 1.66
CA LYS A 298 -0.47 -36.89 0.61
C LYS A 298 -1.78 -36.11 0.51
N ARG A 299 -2.92 -36.82 0.43
CA ARG A 299 -4.24 -36.19 0.34
C ARG A 299 -4.49 -35.22 1.49
N VAL A 300 -4.22 -35.61 2.75
CA VAL A 300 -4.48 -34.71 3.90
C VAL A 300 -3.57 -33.49 3.97
N HIS A 301 -2.50 -33.45 3.17
CA HIS A 301 -1.65 -32.27 3.00
C HIS A 301 -1.91 -31.55 1.67
N GLU A 302 -2.90 -31.97 0.87
CA GLU A 302 -3.36 -31.20 -0.27
C GLU A 302 -4.09 -29.95 0.20
N VAL A 303 -3.75 -28.84 -0.44
CA VAL A 303 -4.34 -27.53 -0.20
C VAL A 303 -5.13 -27.15 -1.44
N LYS A 304 -6.36 -26.68 -1.23
CA LYS A 304 -7.20 -26.09 -2.26
C LYS A 304 -7.34 -24.59 -2.03
N GLY A 305 -7.54 -23.88 -3.13
CA GLY A 305 -7.78 -22.45 -3.14
C GLY A 305 -9.27 -22.20 -3.12
N MET A 306 -9.67 -21.08 -2.53
CA MET A 306 -11.04 -20.63 -2.52
C MET A 306 -11.07 -19.14 -2.82
N LEU A 307 -11.93 -18.73 -3.74
CA LEU A 307 -12.17 -17.33 -4.05
C LEU A 307 -13.37 -16.84 -3.25
N ARG A 308 -13.12 -16.08 -2.17
CA ARG A 308 -14.19 -15.44 -1.39
C ARG A 308 -14.50 -14.06 -1.92
N LYS A 309 -15.77 -13.69 -1.84
CA LYS A 309 -16.26 -12.33 -2.09
C LYS A 309 -16.55 -11.63 -0.76
N GLU A 310 -15.85 -10.54 -0.47
CA GLU A 310 -16.08 -9.73 0.72
C GLU A 310 -17.17 -8.68 0.46
N ILE A 311 -18.41 -8.95 0.91
CA ILE A 311 -19.56 -8.07 0.66
C ILE A 311 -19.36 -6.67 1.25
N THR A 312 -18.81 -6.55 2.46
CA THR A 312 -18.55 -5.24 3.08
C THR A 312 -17.58 -4.42 2.24
N ARG A 313 -16.54 -5.05 1.68
CA ARG A 313 -15.58 -4.40 0.79
C ARG A 313 -16.26 -3.97 -0.51
N MET A 314 -17.11 -4.81 -1.08
CA MET A 314 -17.87 -4.50 -2.29
C MET A 314 -18.77 -3.28 -2.12
N LEU A 315 -19.53 -3.22 -1.02
CA LEU A 315 -20.42 -2.08 -0.74
C LEU A 315 -19.62 -0.79 -0.55
N ARG A 316 -18.50 -0.86 0.17
CA ARG A 316 -17.58 0.27 0.35
C ARG A 316 -17.07 0.78 -0.98
N TYR A 317 -16.50 -0.09 -1.81
CA TYR A 317 -16.00 0.29 -3.12
C TYR A 317 -17.10 0.76 -4.07
N SER A 318 -18.32 0.21 -3.99
CA SER A 318 -19.46 0.73 -4.75
C SER A 318 -19.75 2.19 -4.38
N ASN A 319 -19.81 2.51 -3.09
CA ASN A 319 -20.02 3.87 -2.61
C ASN A 319 -18.86 4.81 -2.97
N ASP A 320 -17.62 4.33 -2.86
CA ASP A 320 -16.44 5.10 -3.24
C ASP A 320 -16.44 5.39 -4.75
N PHE A 321 -16.90 4.44 -5.56
CA PHE A 321 -17.03 4.61 -7.01
C PHE A 321 -18.11 5.64 -7.36
N GLU A 322 -19.28 5.56 -6.73
CA GLU A 322 -20.39 6.50 -6.91
C GLU A 322 -20.03 7.93 -6.49
N THR A 323 -19.20 8.08 -5.45
CA THR A 323 -18.74 9.37 -4.94
C THR A 323 -17.43 9.85 -5.59
N TYR A 324 -16.93 9.13 -6.60
CA TYR A 324 -15.71 9.45 -7.34
C TYR A 324 -14.49 9.65 -6.44
N GLN A 325 -14.33 8.81 -5.42
CA GLN A 325 -13.09 8.80 -4.65
C GLN A 325 -11.92 8.52 -5.59
N HIS A 326 -10.90 9.38 -5.54
CA HIS A 326 -9.85 9.36 -6.53
C HIS A 326 -9.05 8.06 -6.54
N GLY A 327 -8.87 7.41 -5.38
CA GLY A 327 -8.15 6.14 -5.32
C GLY A 327 -8.83 5.00 -6.09
N ILE A 328 -10.15 4.81 -5.94
CA ILE A 328 -10.85 3.79 -6.72
C ILE A 328 -10.94 4.15 -8.21
N MET A 329 -10.98 5.45 -8.53
CA MET A 329 -10.91 5.92 -9.91
C MET A 329 -9.53 5.66 -10.54
N SER A 330 -8.44 5.78 -9.77
CA SER A 330 -7.09 5.38 -10.18
C SER A 330 -7.03 3.88 -10.49
N SER A 331 -7.61 3.05 -9.61
CA SER A 331 -7.69 1.59 -9.82
C SER A 331 -8.50 1.24 -11.06
N PHE A 332 -9.63 1.92 -11.26
CA PHE A 332 -10.48 1.74 -12.44
C PHE A 332 -9.77 2.15 -13.74
N LEU A 333 -8.99 3.23 -13.70
CA LEU A 333 -8.16 3.64 -14.83
C LEU A 333 -7.12 2.58 -15.18
N LEU A 334 -6.38 2.04 -14.20
CA LEU A 334 -5.36 1.03 -14.45
C LEU A 334 -5.95 -0.24 -15.08
N ILE A 335 -7.06 -0.76 -14.53
CA ILE A 335 -7.67 -1.99 -15.07
C ILE A 335 -8.24 -1.80 -16.48
N LYS A 336 -8.69 -0.58 -16.80
CA LYS A 336 -9.23 -0.25 -18.12
C LYS A 336 -8.14 0.00 -19.17
N THR A 337 -6.97 0.47 -18.75
CA THR A 337 -5.90 0.88 -19.67
C THR A 337 -4.84 -0.20 -19.89
N LEU A 338 -4.50 -0.96 -18.86
CA LEU A 338 -3.40 -1.93 -18.90
C LEU A 338 -3.91 -3.36 -19.03
N ASN A 339 -3.43 -4.07 -20.06
CA ASN A 339 -3.79 -5.47 -20.26
C ASN A 339 -3.27 -6.40 -19.16
N ALA A 340 -2.22 -5.99 -18.43
CA ALA A 340 -1.74 -6.72 -17.27
C ALA A 340 -2.88 -6.90 -16.23
N PHE A 341 -3.74 -5.90 -16.07
CA PHE A 341 -4.89 -5.97 -15.15
C PHE A 341 -6.15 -6.49 -15.84
N SER A 342 -6.46 -6.03 -17.06
CA SER A 342 -7.71 -6.42 -17.74
C SER A 342 -7.79 -7.90 -18.13
N ASN A 343 -6.63 -8.57 -18.31
CA ASN A 343 -6.54 -9.97 -18.71
C ASN A 343 -6.06 -10.88 -17.57
N MET A 344 -6.38 -10.53 -16.33
CA MET A 344 -6.14 -11.41 -15.18
C MET A 344 -6.77 -12.79 -15.44
N LYS A 345 -5.93 -13.82 -15.50
CA LYS A 345 -6.33 -15.19 -15.83
C LYS A 345 -6.92 -15.88 -14.60
N ILE A 346 -8.15 -15.51 -14.25
CA ILE A 346 -8.93 -16.16 -13.19
C ILE A 346 -9.95 -17.04 -13.89
N SER A 347 -9.71 -18.36 -13.89
CA SER A 347 -10.63 -19.35 -14.45
C SER A 347 -10.84 -20.46 -13.44
N TYR A 348 -12.08 -20.66 -13.03
CA TYR A 348 -12.47 -21.72 -12.10
C TYR A 348 -13.84 -22.28 -12.51
N SER A 349 -14.02 -23.58 -12.34
CA SER A 349 -15.34 -24.23 -12.43
C SER A 349 -16.12 -24.14 -11.13
N ASP A 350 -15.39 -24.08 -10.01
CA ASP A 350 -15.91 -24.02 -8.65
C ASP A 350 -15.04 -23.03 -7.85
N PRO A 351 -15.59 -21.88 -7.41
CA PRO A 351 -14.85 -20.90 -6.62
C PRO A 351 -14.43 -21.44 -5.24
N ASP A 352 -15.09 -22.50 -4.72
CA ASP A 352 -14.79 -23.12 -3.43
C ASP A 352 -13.77 -24.27 -3.53
N ASN A 353 -13.32 -24.56 -4.75
CA ASN A 353 -12.42 -25.66 -5.04
C ASN A 353 -11.49 -25.36 -6.23
N ILE A 354 -10.60 -24.39 -6.04
CA ILE A 354 -9.54 -24.06 -7.00
C ILE A 354 -8.37 -25.04 -6.81
N PRO A 355 -8.04 -25.86 -7.82
CA PRO A 355 -6.96 -26.84 -7.69
C PRO A 355 -5.58 -26.18 -7.54
N SER A 356 -4.68 -26.84 -6.80
CA SER A 356 -3.34 -26.34 -6.50
C SER A 356 -2.44 -26.10 -7.72
N TYR A 357 -2.65 -26.79 -8.83
CA TYR A 357 -1.87 -26.55 -10.05
C TYR A 357 -2.14 -25.15 -10.68
N ASN A 358 -3.27 -24.52 -10.34
CA ASN A 358 -3.56 -23.14 -10.75
C ASN A 358 -2.85 -22.11 -9.85
N PHE A 359 -2.19 -22.54 -8.75
CA PHE A 359 -1.56 -21.61 -7.81
C PHE A 359 -0.32 -20.91 -8.35
N SER A 360 0.27 -21.41 -9.43
CA SER A 360 1.38 -20.74 -10.12
C SER A 360 1.05 -19.33 -10.62
N LEU A 361 -0.23 -19.02 -10.82
CA LEU A 361 -0.68 -17.68 -11.22
C LEU A 361 -1.10 -16.79 -10.04
N LEU A 362 -1.30 -17.37 -8.85
CA LEU A 362 -1.77 -16.63 -7.68
C LEU A 362 -0.85 -15.48 -7.30
N PRO A 363 0.49 -15.61 -7.34
CA PRO A 363 1.37 -14.51 -6.96
C PRO A 363 1.15 -13.24 -7.79
N ILE A 364 1.02 -13.43 -9.10
CA ILE A 364 0.80 -12.34 -10.05
C ILE A 364 -0.61 -11.74 -9.88
N ILE A 365 -1.61 -12.57 -9.64
CA ILE A 365 -2.99 -12.12 -9.43
C ILE A 365 -3.10 -11.32 -8.12
N ASP A 366 -2.55 -11.85 -7.05
CA ASP A 366 -2.55 -11.22 -5.73
C ASP A 366 -1.77 -9.90 -5.74
N ALA A 367 -0.60 -9.84 -6.39
CA ALA A 367 0.15 -8.59 -6.58
C ALA A 367 -0.72 -7.51 -7.26
N LYS A 368 -1.46 -7.87 -8.32
CA LYS A 368 -2.35 -6.94 -9.03
C LYS A 368 -3.54 -6.51 -8.19
N LEU A 369 -4.15 -7.43 -7.46
CA LEU A 369 -5.25 -7.10 -6.55
C LEU A 369 -4.78 -6.19 -5.42
N ASN A 370 -3.63 -6.47 -4.82
CA ASN A 370 -3.02 -5.63 -3.80
C ASN A 370 -2.73 -4.21 -4.32
N ILE A 371 -2.24 -4.07 -5.56
CA ILE A 371 -2.06 -2.75 -6.19
C ILE A 371 -3.39 -2.00 -6.24
N LEU A 372 -4.41 -2.60 -6.86
CA LEU A 372 -5.69 -1.93 -7.06
C LEU A 372 -6.41 -1.64 -5.73
N GLN A 373 -6.33 -2.56 -4.75
CA GLN A 373 -6.96 -2.42 -3.44
C GLN A 373 -6.27 -1.36 -2.59
N ALA A 374 -4.93 -1.33 -2.54
CA ALA A 374 -4.20 -0.29 -1.82
C ALA A 374 -4.52 1.10 -2.36
N MET A 375 -4.55 1.24 -3.69
CA MET A 375 -4.97 2.47 -4.35
C MET A 375 -6.44 2.80 -4.07
N ALA A 376 -7.37 1.86 -4.01
CA ALA A 376 -8.76 2.19 -3.67
C ALA A 376 -8.90 2.62 -2.20
N ASP A 377 -8.30 1.83 -1.30
CA ASP A 377 -8.41 1.99 0.15
C ASP A 377 -7.81 3.31 0.64
N HIS A 378 -6.75 3.83 0.01
CA HIS A 378 -6.07 5.03 0.54
C HIS A 378 -6.97 6.26 0.61
N THR A 379 -8.05 6.32 -0.18
CA THR A 379 -9.02 7.44 -0.15
C THR A 379 -10.36 7.03 0.41
N SER A 380 -10.55 5.75 0.71
CA SER A 380 -11.82 5.21 1.15
C SER A 380 -12.12 5.71 2.57
N PRO A 381 -13.25 6.41 2.80
CA PRO A 381 -13.66 6.79 4.15
C PRO A 381 -13.98 5.59 5.04
N GLY A 382 -14.28 4.43 4.45
CA GLY A 382 -14.63 3.20 5.17
C GLY A 382 -13.46 2.23 5.36
N PHE A 383 -12.23 2.61 5.02
CA PHE A 383 -11.04 1.81 5.32
C PHE A 383 -10.45 2.24 6.65
N GLN A 384 -10.12 1.26 7.51
CA GLN A 384 -9.51 1.52 8.80
C GLN A 384 -8.29 0.62 9.05
N ILE A 385 -7.24 1.23 9.59
CA ILE A 385 -5.97 0.63 9.95
C ILE A 385 -6.06 0.09 11.37
N ARG A 386 -5.77 -1.21 11.50
CA ARG A 386 -5.57 -1.91 12.77
C ARG A 386 -4.12 -2.31 12.98
N ASN A 387 -3.41 -2.55 11.89
CA ASN A 387 -1.99 -2.86 11.88
C ASN A 387 -1.34 -2.41 10.54
N PHE A 388 -0.02 -2.25 10.50
CA PHE A 388 0.77 -2.01 9.29
C PHE A 388 1.19 -3.33 8.65
N ASN A 389 0.21 -4.12 8.23
CA ASN A 389 0.39 -5.45 7.63
C ASN A 389 -0.11 -5.55 6.18
N SER A 390 -0.42 -4.42 5.53
CA SER A 390 -0.98 -4.38 4.20
C SER A 390 -0.43 -3.21 3.39
N TYR A 391 -0.45 -3.32 2.06
CA TYR A 391 -0.09 -2.22 1.17
C TYR A 391 -1.01 -1.00 1.31
N SER A 392 -2.28 -1.21 1.68
CA SER A 392 -3.24 -0.13 1.97
C SER A 392 -2.79 0.70 3.18
N SER A 393 -2.52 0.05 4.32
CA SER A 393 -2.08 0.74 5.53
C SER A 393 -0.67 1.33 5.42
N PHE A 394 0.20 0.70 4.63
CA PHE A 394 1.50 1.26 4.25
C PHE A 394 1.33 2.54 3.43
N LEU A 395 0.62 2.49 2.29
CA LEU A 395 0.44 3.67 1.42
C LEU A 395 -0.17 4.85 2.19
N ILE A 396 -1.24 4.61 2.95
CA ILE A 396 -1.89 5.66 3.75
C ILE A 396 -0.91 6.33 4.70
N LEU A 397 -0.11 5.55 5.43
CA LEU A 397 0.85 6.13 6.36
C LEU A 397 1.85 7.02 5.62
N ILE A 398 2.44 6.52 4.53
CA ILE A 398 3.49 7.22 3.80
C ILE A 398 2.95 8.49 3.14
N ASP A 399 1.80 8.42 2.47
CA ASP A 399 1.13 9.61 1.89
C ASP A 399 0.82 10.67 2.96
N GLU A 400 0.35 10.24 4.13
CA GLU A 400 -0.01 11.18 5.20
C GLU A 400 1.20 11.84 5.88
N ILE A 401 2.36 11.22 5.89
CA ILE A 401 3.57 11.81 6.50
C ILE A 401 4.46 12.54 5.49
N GLU A 402 4.22 12.35 4.19
CA GLU A 402 4.89 13.08 3.12
C GLU A 402 4.34 14.51 3.05
N GLU A 403 5.12 15.46 3.57
CA GLU A 403 4.75 16.89 3.56
C GLU A 403 5.91 17.79 3.11
N PHE A 404 7.14 17.27 3.01
CA PHE A 404 8.31 18.05 2.62
C PHE A 404 8.30 18.46 1.14
N SER A 405 7.45 17.82 0.31
CA SER A 405 7.27 18.20 -1.09
C SER A 405 6.23 19.27 -1.34
N ARG A 406 5.45 19.68 -0.32
CA ARG A 406 4.41 20.68 -0.52
C ARG A 406 5.01 22.03 -0.86
N ILE A 407 4.48 22.63 -1.92
CA ILE A 407 4.88 23.94 -2.42
C ILE A 407 3.77 24.93 -2.06
N SER A 408 4.14 26.05 -1.44
CA SER A 408 3.17 27.12 -1.16
C SER A 408 3.32 28.27 -2.14
N ARG A 409 2.21 28.98 -2.38
CA ARG A 409 2.24 30.27 -3.07
C ARG A 409 2.57 31.37 -2.06
N ALA A 410 3.75 31.97 -2.18
CA ALA A 410 4.02 33.23 -1.51
C ALA A 410 3.31 34.37 -2.26
N ASP A 411 2.23 34.83 -1.65
CA ASP A 411 1.54 36.11 -1.84
C ASP A 411 1.07 36.44 -3.28
N GLN A 412 0.42 37.59 -3.42
CA GLN A 412 -0.22 38.16 -4.63
C GLN A 412 0.68 38.22 -5.89
N PHE A 413 1.98 37.91 -5.76
CA PHE A 413 2.98 37.98 -6.82
C PHE A 413 3.28 36.65 -7.53
N ARG A 414 2.63 35.54 -7.14
CA ARG A 414 2.85 34.19 -7.72
C ARG A 414 4.29 33.68 -7.53
N GLU A 415 4.95 34.06 -6.45
CA GLU A 415 6.29 33.54 -6.13
C GLU A 415 6.20 32.18 -5.42
N PHE A 416 7.15 31.30 -5.73
CA PHE A 416 7.20 29.93 -5.22
C PHE A 416 7.89 29.89 -3.86
N VAL A 417 7.28 29.21 -2.90
CA VAL A 417 7.99 28.80 -1.67
C VAL A 417 8.13 27.30 -1.68
N ASN A 418 9.36 26.86 -1.93
CA ASN A 418 9.79 25.49 -1.75
C ASN A 418 9.92 25.28 -0.23
N GLU A 419 9.21 24.29 0.33
CA GLU A 419 9.14 23.96 1.77
C GLU A 419 7.98 24.62 2.53
N PHE A 420 6.83 23.95 2.52
CA PHE A 420 5.67 24.25 3.37
C PHE A 420 5.97 24.06 4.87
N CYS A 421 6.63 22.96 5.22
CA CYS A 421 7.13 22.65 6.54
C CYS A 421 8.31 21.68 6.46
N LYS A 422 9.11 21.61 7.53
CA LYS A 422 10.15 20.58 7.68
C LYS A 422 9.56 19.36 8.37
N SER A 423 9.90 18.17 7.89
CA SER A 423 9.43 16.92 8.47
C SER A 423 10.54 16.23 9.27
N SER A 424 10.19 15.62 10.40
CA SER A 424 11.04 14.70 11.13
C SER A 424 10.22 13.48 11.52
N VAL A 425 10.69 12.29 11.12
CA VAL A 425 10.04 11.01 11.45
C VAL A 425 11.06 10.12 12.13
N THR A 426 10.73 9.64 13.33
CA THR A 426 11.61 8.74 14.10
C THR A 426 10.81 7.65 14.77
N PHE A 427 11.40 6.48 14.97
CA PHE A 427 10.80 5.39 15.72
C PHE A 427 11.65 5.09 16.95
N GLN A 428 11.17 5.50 18.13
CA GLN A 428 11.91 5.42 19.37
C GLN A 428 11.00 4.98 20.51
N ASP A 429 11.51 4.10 21.37
CA ASP A 429 10.78 3.55 22.51
C ASP A 429 9.45 2.87 22.13
N GLY A 430 9.38 2.35 20.90
CA GLY A 430 8.18 1.74 20.33
C GLY A 430 7.07 2.74 20.00
N ILE A 431 7.42 3.99 19.71
CA ILE A 431 6.51 5.07 19.31
C ILE A 431 7.00 5.68 18.00
N LEU A 432 6.12 5.75 17.01
CA LEU A 432 6.33 6.52 15.78
C LEU A 432 6.09 8.00 16.06
N LYS A 433 7.16 8.79 16.05
CA LYS A 433 7.15 10.23 16.31
C LYS A 433 7.25 10.97 14.98
N ILE A 434 6.23 11.74 14.63
CA ILE A 434 6.14 12.53 13.40
C ILE A 434 6.01 14.00 13.80
N ASP A 435 6.95 14.84 13.37
CA ASP A 435 6.94 16.27 13.64
C ASP A 435 6.96 17.06 12.33
N PHE A 436 5.99 17.94 12.16
CA PHE A 436 6.00 18.98 11.14
C PHE A 436 6.34 20.32 11.77
N ILE A 437 7.42 20.94 11.31
CA ILE A 437 7.98 22.17 11.86
C ILE A 437 7.72 23.30 10.88
N PHE A 438 6.95 24.29 11.31
CA PHE A 438 6.57 25.46 10.54
C PHE A 438 7.43 26.64 10.98
N ASP A 439 8.58 26.84 10.32
CA ASP A 439 9.54 27.90 10.63
C ASP A 439 9.74 28.91 9.50
N ASN A 440 8.97 28.79 8.42
CA ASN A 440 9.03 29.69 7.27
C ASN A 440 8.01 30.84 7.40
N ALA A 441 8.50 32.03 7.76
CA ALA A 441 7.67 33.23 7.94
C ALA A 441 7.29 33.91 6.60
N ASP A 442 7.88 33.49 5.48
CA ASP A 442 7.62 34.08 4.16
C ASP A 442 6.34 33.52 3.52
N ILE A 443 5.75 32.46 4.08
CA ILE A 443 4.48 31.87 3.61
C ILE A 443 3.30 32.62 4.24
N PRO A 444 2.52 33.38 3.46
CA PRO A 444 1.38 34.12 4.00
C PRO A 444 0.27 33.17 4.46
N ASN A 445 -0.37 33.51 5.57
CA ASN A 445 -1.44 32.73 6.19
C ASN A 445 -1.03 31.29 6.59
N LEU A 446 0.26 31.01 6.74
CA LEU A 446 0.72 29.73 7.26
C LEU A 446 0.14 29.51 8.67
N ASN A 447 -0.65 28.46 8.82
CA ASN A 447 -1.32 28.16 10.09
C ASN A 447 -1.08 26.70 10.49
N PRO A 448 -0.12 26.46 11.41
CA PRO A 448 0.17 25.12 11.93
C PRO A 448 -1.04 24.42 12.56
N GLU A 449 -1.98 25.18 13.14
CA GLU A 449 -3.19 24.65 13.76
C GLU A 449 -4.15 24.05 12.74
N ILE A 450 -4.32 24.70 11.59
CA ILE A 450 -5.20 24.20 10.52
C ILE A 450 -4.63 22.90 9.95
N ALA A 451 -3.32 22.87 9.69
CA ALA A 451 -2.63 21.66 9.24
C ALA A 451 -2.78 20.52 10.27
N PHE A 452 -2.59 20.85 11.56
CA PHE A 452 -2.78 19.90 12.65
C PHE A 452 -4.20 19.33 12.70
N LYS A 453 -5.22 20.19 12.67
CA LYS A 453 -6.63 19.78 12.71
C LYS A 453 -6.99 18.86 11.55
N GLY A 454 -6.55 19.19 10.34
CA GLY A 454 -6.75 18.34 9.16
C GLY A 454 -6.14 16.95 9.32
N LYS A 455 -4.89 16.87 9.80
CA LYS A 455 -4.21 15.59 10.05
C LYS A 455 -4.85 14.80 11.20
N CYS A 456 -5.30 15.47 12.26
CA CYS A 456 -6.03 14.82 13.34
C CYS A 456 -7.33 14.18 12.85
N THR A 457 -8.18 14.92 12.14
CA THR A 457 -9.41 14.37 11.55
C THR A 457 -9.09 13.15 10.68
N ARG A 458 -8.04 13.24 9.88
CA ARG A 458 -7.64 12.14 9.00
C ARG A 458 -7.16 10.90 9.77
N PHE A 459 -6.28 11.07 10.75
CA PHE A 459 -5.76 9.96 11.55
C PHE A 459 -6.87 9.29 12.35
N LEU A 460 -7.72 10.09 13.01
CA LEU A 460 -8.83 9.56 13.82
C LEU A 460 -9.88 8.83 12.97
N ASN A 461 -10.05 9.21 11.71
CA ASN A 461 -10.94 8.48 10.79
C ASN A 461 -10.32 7.18 10.26
N VAL A 462 -9.00 7.18 10.00
CA VAL A 462 -8.34 6.06 9.32
C VAL A 462 -7.80 5.00 10.28
N PHE A 463 -7.63 5.28 11.59
CA PHE A 463 -7.25 4.26 12.57
C PHE A 463 -8.49 3.70 13.28
N ASP A 464 -8.66 2.38 13.28
CA ASP A 464 -9.65 1.72 14.14
C ASP A 464 -9.08 1.63 15.56
N LEU A 465 -9.22 2.73 16.31
CA LEU A 465 -8.64 2.87 17.64
C LEU A 465 -9.03 1.71 18.57
N SER A 466 -10.29 1.27 18.52
CA SER A 466 -10.78 0.20 19.40
C SER A 466 -10.11 -1.15 19.17
N ASN A 467 -9.62 -1.40 17.96
CA ASN A 467 -8.98 -2.66 17.56
C ASN A 467 -7.53 -2.45 17.08
N LEU A 468 -6.92 -1.32 17.41
CA LEU A 468 -5.55 -1.00 17.02
C LEU A 468 -4.57 -1.90 17.78
N ASP A 469 -3.61 -2.48 17.07
CA ASP A 469 -2.56 -3.29 17.70
C ASP A 469 -1.84 -2.48 18.79
N GLU A 470 -1.70 -3.04 19.99
CA GLU A 470 -1.09 -2.39 21.16
C GLU A 470 0.35 -1.92 20.90
N LYS A 471 1.04 -2.54 19.92
CA LYS A 471 2.39 -2.14 19.50
C LYS A 471 2.39 -0.84 18.71
N ILE A 472 1.26 -0.42 18.14
CA ILE A 472 1.15 0.79 17.33
C ILE A 472 0.86 1.96 18.24
N ARG A 473 1.88 2.81 18.36
CA ARG A 473 1.81 4.05 19.12
C ARG A 473 2.35 5.17 18.26
N ILE A 474 1.57 6.24 18.13
CA ILE A 474 1.86 7.34 17.23
C ILE A 474 1.81 8.64 18.03
N ARG A 475 2.83 9.47 17.85
CA ARG A 475 2.83 10.85 18.32
C ARG A 475 3.06 11.76 17.13
N PHE A 476 2.04 12.52 16.76
CA PHE A 476 2.05 13.48 15.67
C PHE A 476 2.07 14.91 16.21
N ARG A 477 2.95 15.77 15.70
CA ARG A 477 3.04 17.18 16.11
C ARG A 477 3.08 18.15 14.94
N CYS A 478 2.39 19.26 15.08
CA CYS A 478 2.65 20.48 14.32
C CYS A 478 3.28 21.52 15.24
N ILE A 479 4.47 22.00 14.90
CA ILE A 479 5.28 22.89 15.72
C ILE A 479 5.38 24.25 15.04
N GLY A 480 4.69 25.25 15.59
CA GLY A 480 4.80 26.63 15.16
C GLY A 480 6.11 27.26 15.63
N LYS A 481 6.88 27.81 14.68
CA LYS A 481 8.10 28.61 14.92
C LYS A 481 8.09 29.93 14.14
N ILE A 482 6.89 30.38 13.73
CA ILE A 482 6.68 31.66 13.05
C ILE A 482 6.28 32.75 14.07
N PRO A 483 6.46 34.05 13.76
CA PRO A 483 6.15 35.13 14.69
C PRO A 483 4.72 35.09 15.26
N GLU A 484 3.75 34.75 14.42
CA GLU A 484 2.31 34.71 14.72
C GLU A 484 1.89 33.43 15.47
N ASN A 485 2.69 32.36 15.41
CA ASN A 485 2.37 31.08 16.02
C ASN A 485 3.63 30.37 16.55
N LYS A 486 3.70 30.26 17.89
CA LYS A 486 4.75 29.53 18.62
C LYS A 486 4.21 28.30 19.35
N ASN A 487 3.01 27.88 19.02
CA ASN A 487 2.32 26.79 19.70
C ASN A 487 2.84 25.44 19.22
N ILE A 488 2.77 24.46 20.11
CA ILE A 488 2.99 23.05 19.78
C ILE A 488 1.63 22.37 19.87
N TYR A 489 1.19 21.81 18.76
CA TYR A 489 -0.02 21.03 18.65
C TYR A 489 0.37 19.56 18.57
N GLU A 490 -0.19 18.71 19.42
CA GLU A 490 0.18 17.30 19.52
C GLU A 490 -1.04 16.38 19.56
N LEU A 491 -1.00 15.30 18.79
CA LEU A 491 -1.89 14.16 18.83
C LEU A 491 -1.08 12.94 19.24
N THR A 492 -1.51 12.27 20.30
CA THR A 492 -0.98 10.96 20.69
C THR A 492 -2.07 9.92 20.49
N ILE A 493 -1.73 8.79 19.88
CA ILE A 493 -2.57 7.59 19.72
C ILE A 493 -1.82 6.43 20.36
N GLU A 494 -2.40 5.83 21.39
CA GLU A 494 -1.82 4.69 22.13
C GLU A 494 -2.91 3.91 22.87
N ASN A 495 -2.77 2.58 22.93
CA ASN A 495 -3.62 1.67 23.72
C ASN A 495 -5.13 1.87 23.47
N GLY A 496 -5.50 2.02 22.19
CA GLY A 496 -6.87 2.25 21.76
C GLY A 496 -7.51 3.56 22.23
N SER A 497 -6.67 4.52 22.64
CA SER A 497 -7.08 5.86 23.04
C SER A 497 -6.29 6.91 22.26
N TYR A 498 -6.77 8.15 22.31
CA TYR A 498 -6.06 9.31 21.78
C TYR A 498 -6.09 10.48 22.76
N GLU A 499 -5.14 11.39 22.61
CA GLU A 499 -5.09 12.64 23.33
C GLU A 499 -4.62 13.77 22.41
N ILE A 500 -5.31 14.92 22.48
CA ILE A 500 -4.91 16.15 21.80
C ILE A 500 -4.44 17.15 22.85
N THR A 501 -3.26 17.74 22.64
CA THR A 501 -2.75 18.82 23.48
C THR A 501 -2.31 20.03 22.65
N VAL A 502 -2.42 21.21 23.26
CA VAL A 502 -1.85 22.46 22.76
C VAL A 502 -0.94 23.01 23.85
N ASN A 503 0.35 23.13 23.57
CA ASN A 503 1.36 23.53 24.55
C ASN A 503 1.36 22.65 25.82
N ASN A 504 1.10 21.35 25.65
CA ASN A 504 0.90 20.37 26.72
C ASN A 504 -0.39 20.54 27.56
N GLU A 505 -1.30 21.43 27.15
CA GLU A 505 -2.63 21.53 27.76
C GLU A 505 -3.63 20.68 26.97
N LYS A 506 -4.26 19.72 27.64
CA LYS A 506 -5.25 18.82 27.05
C LYS A 506 -6.46 19.58 26.52
N GLN A 507 -6.93 19.22 25.33
CA GLN A 507 -8.10 19.79 24.69
C GLN A 507 -9.28 18.79 24.68
N ASP A 508 -10.50 19.31 24.74
CA ASP A 508 -11.69 18.52 24.40
C ASP A 508 -11.80 18.41 22.87
N ILE A 509 -11.97 17.20 22.35
CA ILE A 509 -11.93 16.96 20.91
C ILE A 509 -13.12 17.57 20.16
N ASN A 510 -14.33 17.49 20.73
CA ASN A 510 -15.54 17.93 20.05
C ASN A 510 -15.51 19.44 19.90
N ASP A 511 -15.06 20.12 20.95
CA ASP A 511 -14.86 21.57 20.94
C ASP A 511 -13.69 21.99 20.03
N TYR A 512 -12.60 21.21 20.04
CA TYR A 512 -11.37 21.58 19.35
C TYR A 512 -11.39 21.34 17.84
N LEU A 513 -11.83 20.15 17.40
CA LEU A 513 -11.94 19.81 15.98
C LEU A 513 -13.23 20.33 15.34
N ARG A 514 -14.26 20.65 16.14
CA ARG A 514 -15.59 21.10 15.66
C ARG A 514 -16.25 20.13 14.69
N THR A 515 -16.06 18.84 14.91
CA THR A 515 -16.56 17.74 14.06
C THR A 515 -17.71 17.04 14.77
N GLU A 516 -18.89 16.97 14.14
CA GLU A 516 -20.04 16.18 14.64
C GLU A 516 -19.84 14.66 14.48
N GLU A 517 -18.79 14.22 13.77
CA GLU A 517 -18.64 12.84 13.28
C GLU A 517 -17.67 11.94 14.07
N ILE A 518 -16.98 12.45 15.11
CA ILE A 518 -15.90 11.71 15.82
C ILE A 518 -16.37 11.13 17.19
N SER A 519 -17.66 11.25 17.51
CA SER A 519 -18.24 10.77 18.79
C SER A 519 -18.58 9.28 18.81
#